data_AF-A0AAU5CWY5-F1
#
_entry.id   AF-A0AAU5CWY5-F1
#
_cell.length_a   1.000
_cell.length_b   1.000
_cell.length_c   1.000
_cell.angle_alpha   90.00
_cell.angle_beta   90.00
_cell.angle_gamma   90.00
#
_symmetry.space_group_name_H-M   'P 1'
#
loop_
_entity.id
_entity.type
_entity.pdbx_description
1 polymer ?
#
loop_
_entity_poly.entity_id
_entity_poly.type
_entity_poly.pdbx_seq_one_letter_code
_entity_poly.pdbx_strand_id
1 'polypeptide(L)'
;MFERFTTTARDAVKGAVDQARLAGADTVDEQHLLLSLLNLGTLSPLGVDPVRLTADLAAARRRGGLSKADQEALAGIGIDLAQIVSRIEETHGEGALAPARGSRRRRWTNHRPFTPGAKKILEQSLRIALGRGDRHIGTEHLLLALISRPSPVAETLADHAVTYATAEAALPHRPAA
;
A
#
# COMPACT_ATOMS: atom_id res chain seq x y z
N MET A 1 -11.29 -11.72 -14.01
CA MET A 1 -10.18 -11.42 -13.07
C MET A 1 -10.63 -11.37 -11.61
N PHE A 2 -11.76 -10.72 -11.27
CA PHE A 2 -12.25 -10.59 -9.89
C PHE A 2 -13.24 -11.67 -9.43
N GLU A 3 -13.44 -12.75 -10.15
CA GLU A 3 -14.52 -13.73 -9.88
C GLU A 3 -14.44 -14.37 -8.49
N ARG A 4 -13.24 -14.45 -7.92
CA ARG A 4 -13.02 -14.97 -6.56
C ARG A 4 -13.02 -13.89 -5.49
N PHE A 5 -13.01 -12.61 -5.84
CA PHE A 5 -13.01 -11.53 -4.86
C PHE A 5 -14.42 -11.32 -4.31
N THR A 6 -14.51 -11.23 -2.98
CA THR A 6 -15.73 -10.73 -2.33
C THR A 6 -16.07 -9.33 -2.83
N THR A 7 -17.32 -8.88 -2.64
CA THR A 7 -17.74 -7.53 -3.05
C THR A 7 -16.87 -6.46 -2.40
N THR A 8 -16.62 -6.55 -1.09
CA THR A 8 -15.77 -5.60 -0.36
C THR A 8 -14.33 -5.62 -0.84
N ALA A 9 -13.76 -6.78 -1.17
CA ALA A 9 -12.41 -6.86 -1.75
C ALA A 9 -12.36 -6.26 -3.17
N ARG A 10 -13.40 -6.42 -3.99
CA ARG A 10 -13.50 -5.74 -5.30
C ARG A 10 -13.58 -4.23 -5.12
N ASP A 11 -14.33 -3.76 -4.13
CA ASP A 11 -14.46 -2.36 -3.82
C ASP A 11 -13.13 -1.77 -3.32
N ALA A 12 -12.34 -2.54 -2.56
CA ALA A 12 -10.98 -2.15 -2.16
C ALA A 12 -10.06 -1.95 -3.37
N VAL A 13 -10.08 -2.88 -4.34
CA VAL A 13 -9.22 -2.77 -5.52
C VAL A 13 -9.67 -1.63 -6.44
N LYS A 14 -10.98 -1.38 -6.57
CA LYS A 14 -11.51 -0.23 -7.31
C LYS A 14 -11.20 1.08 -6.61
N GLY A 15 -11.42 1.15 -5.31
CA GLY A 15 -11.12 2.34 -4.50
C GLY A 15 -9.64 2.72 -4.53
N ALA A 16 -8.73 1.75 -4.69
CA ALA A 16 -7.31 2.03 -4.92
C ALA A 16 -7.07 2.83 -6.22
N VAL A 17 -7.86 2.62 -7.27
CA VAL A 17 -7.81 3.43 -8.49
C VAL A 17 -8.25 4.87 -8.21
N ASP A 18 -9.28 5.04 -7.38
CA ASP A 18 -9.75 6.37 -6.96
C ASP A 18 -8.73 7.07 -6.06
N GLN A 19 -8.07 6.34 -5.15
CA GLN A 19 -6.94 6.88 -4.37
C GLN A 19 -5.81 7.35 -5.28
N ALA A 20 -5.43 6.56 -6.29
CA ALA A 20 -4.43 6.98 -7.28
C ALA A 20 -4.88 8.20 -8.08
N ARG A 21 -6.18 8.33 -8.38
CA ARG A 21 -6.75 9.53 -9.00
C ARG A 21 -6.63 10.75 -8.10
N LEU A 22 -7.03 10.63 -6.83
CA LEU A 22 -6.95 11.72 -5.84
C LEU A 22 -5.50 12.18 -5.63
N ALA A 23 -4.55 11.24 -5.60
CA ALA A 23 -3.13 11.53 -5.49
C ALA A 23 -2.50 12.03 -6.81
N GLY A 24 -3.24 12.07 -7.91
CA GLY A 24 -2.72 12.45 -9.23
C GLY A 24 -1.65 11.48 -9.78
N ALA A 25 -1.61 10.23 -9.31
CA ALA A 25 -0.58 9.23 -9.62
C ALA A 25 -0.93 8.38 -10.86
N ASP A 26 -0.07 8.34 -11.87
CA ASP A 26 -0.36 7.64 -13.14
C ASP A 26 -0.55 6.12 -13.01
N THR A 27 -0.16 5.55 -11.87
CA THR A 27 -0.23 4.12 -11.56
C THR A 27 -0.87 3.88 -10.19
N VAL A 28 -1.42 2.69 -9.99
CA VAL A 28 -1.90 2.22 -8.68
C VAL A 28 -0.82 1.39 -8.01
N ASP A 29 -0.36 1.83 -6.83
CA ASP A 29 0.65 1.17 -6.01
C ASP A 29 0.05 0.57 -4.71
N GLU A 30 0.90 -0.05 -3.90
CA GLU A 30 0.54 -0.67 -2.61
C GLU A 30 -0.06 0.31 -1.60
N GLN A 31 0.38 1.58 -1.61
CA GLN A 31 -0.14 2.59 -0.70
C GLN A 31 -1.60 2.92 -1.05
N HIS A 32 -1.92 3.03 -2.34
CA HIS A 32 -3.31 3.25 -2.77
C HIS A 32 -4.23 2.07 -2.39
N LEU A 33 -3.72 0.84 -2.46
CA LEU A 33 -4.45 -0.34 -1.97
C LEU A 33 -4.71 -0.25 -0.47
N LEU A 34 -3.70 0.09 0.34
CA LEU A 34 -3.86 0.21 1.79
C LEU A 34 -4.83 1.34 2.16
N LEU A 35 -4.72 2.52 1.54
CA LEU A 35 -5.64 3.64 1.79
C LEU A 35 -7.09 3.26 1.46
N SER A 36 -7.31 2.47 0.41
CA SER A 36 -8.65 1.98 0.11
C SER A 36 -9.18 0.98 1.14
N LEU A 37 -8.32 0.10 1.69
CA LEU A 37 -8.70 -0.82 2.77
C LEU A 37 -9.01 -0.07 4.06
N LEU A 38 -8.25 0.99 4.35
CA LEU A 38 -8.47 1.87 5.49
C LEU A 38 -9.85 2.56 5.40
N ASN A 39 -10.20 3.11 4.22
CA ASN A 39 -11.50 3.74 3.99
C ASN A 39 -12.69 2.78 4.10
N LEU A 40 -12.48 1.49 3.80
CA LEU A 40 -13.49 0.45 3.99
C LEU A 40 -13.58 -0.05 5.44
N GLY A 41 -12.75 0.47 6.34
CA GLY A 41 -12.72 0.06 7.74
C GLY A 41 -12.10 -1.32 7.98
N THR A 42 -11.36 -1.88 7.02
CA THR A 42 -10.70 -3.19 7.18
C THR A 42 -9.73 -3.22 8.37
N LEU A 43 -9.09 -2.09 8.67
CA LEU A 43 -8.13 -1.98 9.77
C LEU A 43 -8.79 -1.59 11.11
N SER A 44 -10.09 -1.29 11.15
CA SER A 44 -10.77 -0.89 12.39
C SER A 44 -10.63 -1.91 13.54
N PRO A 45 -10.71 -3.23 13.30
CA PRO A 45 -10.47 -4.24 14.36
C PRO A 45 -9.04 -4.23 14.93
N LEU A 46 -8.08 -3.63 14.22
CA LEU A 46 -6.69 -3.54 14.64
C LEU A 46 -6.41 -2.30 15.52
N GLY A 47 -7.41 -1.45 15.76
CA GLY A 47 -7.27 -0.28 16.63
C GLY A 47 -6.33 0.81 16.07
N VAL A 48 -6.08 0.79 14.76
CA VAL A 48 -5.20 1.75 14.11
C VAL A 48 -5.90 3.11 13.98
N ASP A 49 -5.19 4.19 14.31
CA ASP A 49 -5.64 5.54 14.02
C ASP A 49 -5.48 5.83 12.51
N PRO A 50 -6.59 5.98 11.75
CA PRO A 50 -6.53 6.19 10.32
C PRO A 50 -5.86 7.51 9.91
N VAL A 51 -5.99 8.55 10.73
CA VAL A 51 -5.38 9.86 10.45
C VAL A 51 -3.87 9.74 10.57
N ARG A 52 -3.41 9.12 11.66
CA ARG A 52 -1.97 8.92 11.90
C ARG A 52 -1.35 8.02 10.84
N LEU A 53 -1.97 6.88 10.53
CA LEU A 53 -1.46 5.95 9.51
C LEU A 53 -1.35 6.63 8.13
N THR A 54 -2.37 7.41 7.75
CA THR A 54 -2.35 8.14 6.47
C THR A 54 -1.22 9.16 6.39
N ALA A 55 -0.97 9.89 7.48
CA ALA A 55 0.14 10.85 7.56
C ALA A 55 1.51 10.17 7.45
N ASP A 56 1.70 9.04 8.14
CA ASP A 56 2.96 8.29 8.11
C ASP A 56 3.21 7.66 6.71
N LEU A 57 2.16 7.17 6.03
CA LEU A 57 2.26 6.72 4.63
C LEU A 57 2.64 7.85 3.68
N ALA A 58 2.08 9.05 3.84
CA ALA A 58 2.46 10.21 3.06
C ALA A 58 3.93 10.59 3.29
N ALA A 59 4.41 10.56 4.54
CA ALA A 59 5.80 10.81 4.88
C ALA A 59 6.76 9.75 4.29
N ALA A 60 6.38 8.47 4.27
CA ALA A 60 7.14 7.42 3.60
C ALA A 60 7.24 7.67 2.07
N ARG A 61 6.15 8.12 1.45
CA ARG A 61 6.13 8.47 0.01
C ARG A 61 7.04 9.65 -0.33
N ARG A 62 7.08 10.69 0.51
CA ARG A 62 7.97 11.87 0.30
C ARG A 62 9.45 11.51 0.28
N ARG A 63 9.84 10.45 0.99
CA ARG A 63 11.21 9.87 0.97
C ARG A 63 11.50 9.00 -0.26
N GLY A 64 10.74 9.17 -1.35
CA GLY A 64 10.91 8.41 -2.60
C GLY A 64 10.46 6.95 -2.52
N GLY A 65 9.74 6.56 -1.46
CA GLY A 65 9.35 5.16 -1.24
C GLY A 65 10.52 4.25 -0.86
N LEU A 66 11.61 4.80 -0.31
CA LEU A 66 12.71 4.02 0.25
C LEU A 66 12.32 3.41 1.59
N SER A 67 12.72 2.15 1.79
CA SER A 67 12.55 1.46 3.07
C SER A 67 13.41 2.10 4.17
N LYS A 68 13.09 1.83 5.44
CA LYS A 68 13.96 2.24 6.57
C LYS A 68 15.34 1.60 6.46
N ALA A 69 15.41 0.33 6.04
CA ALA A 69 16.68 -0.36 5.83
C ALA A 69 17.53 0.32 4.75
N ASP A 70 16.91 0.77 3.64
CA ASP A 70 17.62 1.53 2.61
C ASP A 70 18.09 2.89 3.14
N GLN A 71 17.29 3.56 3.97
CA GLN A 71 17.66 4.83 4.59
C GLN A 71 18.86 4.67 5.54
N GLU A 72 18.86 3.62 6.36
CA GLU A 72 19.97 3.29 7.24
C GLU A 72 21.24 2.92 6.44
N ALA A 73 21.10 2.18 5.35
CA ALA A 73 22.20 1.85 4.46
C ALA A 73 22.81 3.10 3.80
N LEU A 74 21.98 4.05 3.35
CA LEU A 74 22.42 5.35 2.82
C LEU A 74 23.13 6.18 3.90
N ALA A 75 22.59 6.23 5.11
CA ALA A 75 23.22 6.93 6.23
C ALA A 75 24.60 6.34 6.58
N GLY A 76 24.76 5.01 6.50
CA GLY A 76 26.02 4.32 6.73
C GLY A 76 27.15 4.70 5.77
N ILE A 77 26.82 5.20 4.57
CA ILE A 77 27.79 5.75 3.61
C ILE A 77 27.83 7.29 3.61
N GLY A 78 27.20 7.93 4.60
CA GLY A 78 27.22 9.39 4.79
C GLY A 78 26.16 10.16 4.00
N ILE A 79 25.13 9.49 3.48
CA ILE A 79 24.02 10.13 2.74
C ILE A 79 22.82 10.32 3.69
N ASP A 80 22.59 11.56 4.13
CA ASP A 80 21.39 11.92 4.89
C ASP A 80 20.21 12.18 3.93
N LEU A 81 19.36 11.16 3.76
CA LEU A 81 18.18 11.27 2.89
C LEU A 81 17.21 12.35 3.36
N ALA A 82 17.02 12.53 4.67
CA ALA A 82 16.06 13.51 5.18
C ALA A 82 16.50 14.94 4.84
N GLN A 83 17.80 15.24 4.98
CA GLN A 83 18.41 16.49 4.51
C GLN A 83 18.20 16.69 3.00
N ILE A 84 18.44 15.65 2.20
CA ILE A 84 18.28 15.72 0.74
C ILE A 84 16.82 16.02 0.37
N VAL A 85 15.87 15.30 0.97
CA VAL A 85 14.44 15.50 0.75
C VAL A 85 14.04 16.93 1.12
N SER A 86 14.41 17.41 2.32
CA SER A 86 14.10 18.77 2.77
C SER A 86 14.59 19.81 1.76
N ARG A 87 15.85 19.70 1.32
CA ARG A 87 16.46 20.68 0.43
C ARG A 87 15.86 20.68 -0.98
N ILE A 88 15.47 19.51 -1.47
CA ILE A 88 14.76 19.38 -2.74
C ILE A 88 13.35 19.96 -2.60
N GLU A 89 12.64 19.70 -1.50
CA GLU A 89 11.30 20.25 -1.27
C GLU A 89 11.29 21.77 -1.09
N GLU A 90 12.30 22.34 -0.43
CA GLU A 90 12.51 23.80 -0.34
C GLU A 90 12.67 24.44 -1.73
N THR A 91 13.29 23.73 -2.67
CA THR A 91 13.59 24.25 -4.01
C THR A 91 12.48 23.96 -5.02
N HIS A 92 11.79 22.82 -4.89
CA HIS A 92 10.89 22.27 -5.91
C HIS A 92 9.46 22.00 -5.42
N GLY A 93 9.16 22.26 -4.13
CA GLY A 93 7.88 22.01 -3.49
C GLY A 93 7.79 20.63 -2.83
N GLU A 94 6.84 20.48 -1.91
CA GLU A 94 6.60 19.24 -1.16
C GLU A 94 6.35 18.03 -2.07
N GLY A 95 6.96 16.89 -1.73
CA GLY A 95 6.82 15.65 -2.49
C GLY A 95 7.57 15.63 -3.82
N ALA A 96 8.53 16.54 -4.04
CA ALA A 96 9.32 16.61 -5.27
C ALA A 96 10.11 15.31 -5.61
N LEU A 97 10.42 14.49 -4.60
CA LEU A 97 11.06 13.18 -4.77
C LEU A 97 10.07 12.01 -4.93
N ALA A 98 8.77 12.25 -4.79
CA ALA A 98 7.78 11.22 -5.07
C ALA A 98 7.93 10.76 -6.54
N PRO A 99 7.70 9.47 -6.84
CA PRO A 99 7.94 8.90 -8.16
C PRO A 99 7.36 9.79 -9.27
N ALA A 100 8.24 10.23 -10.17
CA ALA A 100 7.93 11.23 -11.18
C ALA A 100 6.77 10.81 -12.09
N ARG A 101 5.89 11.78 -12.39
CA ARG A 101 4.84 11.69 -13.42
C ARG A 101 5.44 11.14 -14.71
N GLY A 102 4.91 10.01 -15.17
CA GLY A 102 5.45 9.31 -16.32
C GLY A 102 5.17 10.07 -17.61
N SER A 103 6.08 10.95 -18.02
CA SER A 103 6.06 11.55 -19.37
C SER A 103 6.48 10.50 -20.40
N ARG A 104 5.51 9.72 -20.91
CA ARG A 104 5.53 9.16 -22.27
C ARG A 104 4.09 9.05 -22.80
N ARG A 105 3.65 10.10 -23.51
CA ARG A 105 2.58 10.09 -24.53
C ARG A 105 1.64 8.86 -24.48
N ARG A 106 0.65 8.79 -23.59
CA ARG A 106 -0.42 7.78 -23.71
C ARG A 106 -1.79 8.32 -23.27
N ARG A 107 -2.60 8.54 -24.31
CA ARG A 107 -4.07 8.45 -24.41
C ARG A 107 -4.86 8.54 -23.11
N TRP A 108 -5.79 9.48 -23.12
CA TRP A 108 -7.17 9.47 -22.59
C TRP A 108 -7.81 8.09 -22.29
N THR A 109 -7.18 7.27 -21.47
CA THR A 109 -7.81 6.11 -20.87
C THR A 109 -7.95 6.41 -19.40
N ASN A 110 -9.19 6.43 -18.91
CA ASN A 110 -9.54 6.54 -17.49
C ASN A 110 -9.00 5.37 -16.61
N HIS A 111 -8.12 4.54 -17.16
CA HIS A 111 -7.60 3.33 -16.55
C HIS A 111 -6.15 3.55 -16.11
N ARG A 112 -5.92 3.56 -14.79
CA ARG A 112 -4.57 3.61 -14.19
C ARG A 112 -4.05 2.19 -13.99
N PRO A 113 -2.95 1.78 -14.63
CA PRO A 113 -2.42 0.44 -14.46
C PRO A 113 -1.81 0.26 -13.07
N PHE A 114 -1.87 -0.96 -12.53
CA PHE A 114 -1.22 -1.33 -11.29
C PHE A 114 0.30 -1.49 -11.49
N THR A 115 1.10 -1.04 -10.52
CA THR A 115 2.54 -1.29 -10.48
C THR A 115 2.82 -2.80 -10.42
N PRO A 116 4.02 -3.26 -10.80
CA PRO A 116 4.40 -4.66 -10.62
C PRO A 116 4.25 -5.12 -9.16
N GLY A 117 4.60 -4.25 -8.22
CA GLY A 117 4.44 -4.49 -6.79
C GLY A 117 2.98 -4.68 -6.37
N ALA A 118 2.08 -3.78 -6.77
CA ALA A 118 0.66 -3.91 -6.47
C ALA A 118 0.01 -5.13 -7.14
N LYS A 119 0.42 -5.51 -8.36
CA LYS A 119 -0.01 -6.77 -8.99
C LYS A 119 0.41 -7.99 -8.17
N LYS A 120 1.64 -7.97 -7.63
CA LYS A 120 2.13 -9.03 -6.74
C LYS A 120 1.34 -9.14 -5.45
N ILE A 121 0.80 -8.03 -4.92
CA ILE A 121 -0.15 -8.07 -3.79
C ILE A 121 -1.42 -8.83 -4.16
N LEU A 122 -2.01 -8.54 -5.33
CA LEU A 122 -3.22 -9.24 -5.79
C LEU A 122 -2.96 -10.74 -6.00
N GLU A 123 -1.85 -11.11 -6.63
CA GLU A 123 -1.43 -12.51 -6.76
C GLU A 123 -1.23 -13.19 -5.39
N GLN A 124 -0.60 -12.50 -4.45
CA GLN A 124 -0.32 -13.05 -3.12
C GLN A 124 -1.59 -13.23 -2.30
N SER A 125 -2.56 -12.32 -2.42
CA SER A 125 -3.86 -12.45 -1.75
C SER A 125 -4.60 -13.73 -2.14
N LEU A 126 -4.49 -14.14 -3.41
CA LEU A 126 -5.02 -15.42 -3.90
C LEU A 126 -4.28 -16.61 -3.27
N ARG A 127 -2.95 -16.56 -3.17
CA ARG A 127 -2.16 -17.64 -2.53
C ARG A 127 -2.52 -17.79 -1.06
N ILE A 128 -2.71 -16.68 -0.34
CA ILE A 128 -3.10 -16.70 1.07
C ILE A 128 -4.50 -17.30 1.22
N ALA A 129 -5.48 -16.85 0.41
CA ALA A 129 -6.83 -17.40 0.45
C ALA A 129 -6.84 -18.93 0.21
N LEU A 130 -6.10 -19.39 -0.80
CA LEU A 130 -5.94 -20.82 -1.07
C LEU A 130 -5.26 -21.56 0.08
N GLY A 131 -4.20 -20.99 0.67
CA GLY A 131 -3.48 -21.58 1.80
C GLY A 131 -4.33 -21.69 3.07
N ARG A 132 -5.31 -20.80 3.26
CA ARG A 132 -6.27 -20.83 4.37
C ARG A 132 -7.52 -21.69 4.08
N GLY A 133 -7.64 -22.24 2.88
CA GLY A 133 -8.82 -23.02 2.46
C GLY A 133 -10.06 -22.17 2.14
N ASP A 134 -9.87 -20.86 1.93
CA ASP A 134 -10.97 -19.94 1.65
C ASP A 134 -11.37 -19.97 0.18
N ARG A 135 -12.69 -20.01 -0.07
CA ARG A 135 -13.26 -20.03 -1.43
C ARG A 135 -13.14 -18.67 -2.13
N HIS A 136 -13.12 -17.59 -1.35
CA HIS A 136 -13.12 -16.22 -1.83
C HIS A 136 -11.96 -15.41 -1.24
N ILE A 137 -11.53 -14.40 -1.98
CA ILE A 137 -10.53 -13.42 -1.56
C ILE A 137 -11.26 -12.24 -0.91
N GLY A 138 -11.07 -12.09 0.40
CA GLY A 138 -11.56 -10.95 1.19
C GLY A 138 -10.54 -9.83 1.37
N THR A 139 -10.93 -8.79 2.11
CA THR A 139 -10.07 -7.64 2.41
C THR A 139 -8.92 -8.02 3.35
N GLU A 140 -9.16 -8.99 4.23
CA GLU A 140 -8.16 -9.60 5.10
C GLU A 140 -7.03 -10.25 4.30
N HIS A 141 -7.34 -10.91 3.18
CA HIS A 141 -6.35 -11.50 2.30
C HIS A 141 -5.46 -10.46 1.60
N LEU A 142 -6.06 -9.32 1.22
CA LEU A 142 -5.32 -8.19 0.67
C LEU A 142 -4.41 -7.55 1.71
N LEU A 143 -4.89 -7.37 2.95
CA LEU A 143 -4.09 -6.83 4.03
C LEU A 143 -2.92 -7.76 4.39
N LEU A 144 -3.18 -9.06 4.55
CA LEU A 144 -2.12 -10.04 4.82
C LEU A 144 -1.08 -10.04 3.68
N ALA A 145 -1.51 -9.94 2.42
CA ALA A 145 -0.58 -9.85 1.29
C ALA A 145 0.29 -8.58 1.32
N LEU A 146 -0.24 -7.43 1.75
CA LEU A 146 0.52 -6.19 1.96
C LEU A 146 1.57 -6.35 3.06
N ILE A 147 1.20 -6.98 4.17
CA ILE A 147 2.10 -7.20 5.32
C ILE A 147 3.21 -8.22 5.00
N SER A 148 2.91 -9.27 4.22
CA SER A 148 3.87 -10.34 3.92
C SER A 148 4.98 -9.96 2.94
N ARG A 149 5.00 -8.74 2.39
CA ARG A 149 6.00 -8.33 1.40
C ARG A 149 6.79 -7.10 1.87
N PRO A 150 8.13 -7.15 1.86
CA PRO A 150 8.97 -5.97 2.08
C PRO A 150 8.64 -4.85 1.09
N SER A 151 8.67 -3.58 1.52
CA SER A 151 7.41 -2.87 1.70
C SER A 151 7.51 -1.59 2.53
N PRO A 152 7.69 -0.34 2.02
CA PRO A 152 7.49 0.85 2.87
C PRO A 152 6.09 0.87 3.50
N VAL A 153 5.10 0.32 2.80
CA VAL A 153 3.74 0.13 3.33
C VAL A 153 3.72 -0.89 4.46
N ALA A 154 4.43 -2.02 4.31
CA ALA A 154 4.53 -3.05 5.34
C ALA A 154 5.28 -2.54 6.59
N GLU A 155 6.34 -1.74 6.41
CA GLU A 155 7.06 -1.10 7.51
C GLU A 155 6.19 -0.09 8.25
N THR A 156 5.44 0.74 7.51
CA THR A 156 4.51 1.69 8.12
C THR A 156 3.41 0.96 8.89
N LEU A 157 2.90 -0.17 8.38
CA LEU A 157 1.94 -1.01 9.10
C LEU A 157 2.57 -1.60 10.39
N ALA A 158 3.80 -2.07 10.33
CA ALA A 158 4.51 -2.61 11.49
C ALA A 158 4.74 -1.55 12.58
N ASP A 159 5.04 -0.30 12.20
CA ASP A 159 5.15 0.83 13.14
C ASP A 159 3.84 1.11 13.90
N HIS A 160 2.70 0.71 13.31
CA HIS A 160 1.36 0.80 13.88
C HIS A 160 0.91 -0.50 14.56
N ALA A 161 1.84 -1.40 14.88
CA ALA A 161 1.60 -2.72 15.45
C ALA A 161 0.71 -3.64 14.58
N VAL A 162 0.55 -3.32 13.29
CA VAL A 162 -0.12 -4.17 12.31
C VAL A 162 0.90 -5.13 11.71
N THR A 163 0.91 -6.33 12.26
CA THR A 163 1.76 -7.45 11.84
C THR A 163 0.88 -8.56 11.27
N TYR A 164 1.51 -9.58 10.67
CA TYR A 164 0.76 -10.72 10.14
C TYR A 164 -0.05 -11.40 11.26
N ALA A 165 0.57 -11.59 12.44
CA ALA A 165 -0.06 -12.23 13.58
C ALA A 165 -1.23 -11.41 14.14
N THR A 166 -1.09 -10.08 14.26
CA THR A 166 -2.18 -9.22 14.76
C THR A 166 -3.32 -9.13 13.75
N ALA A 167 -3.00 -9.02 12.45
CA ALA A 167 -3.98 -9.09 11.37
C ALA A 167 -4.73 -10.42 11.34
N GLU A 168 -4.03 -11.55 11.47
CA GLU A 168 -4.63 -12.88 11.52
C GLU A 168 -5.54 -13.08 12.73
N ALA A 169 -5.13 -12.61 13.91
CA ALA A 169 -5.93 -12.71 15.13
C ALA A 169 -7.19 -11.84 15.09
N ALA A 170 -7.09 -10.63 14.52
CA ALA A 170 -8.19 -9.66 14.50
C ALA A 170 -9.15 -9.83 13.32
N LEU A 171 -8.70 -10.43 12.21
CA LEU A 171 -9.49 -10.61 10.99
C LEU A 171 -9.85 -12.08 10.79
N PRO A 172 -11.08 -12.49 11.16
CA PRO A 172 -11.49 -13.87 11.04
C PRO A 172 -11.53 -14.29 9.57
N HIS A 173 -10.99 -15.47 9.28
CA HIS A 173 -11.24 -16.17 8.02
C HIS A 173 -12.46 -17.07 8.21
N ARG A 174 -13.35 -17.11 7.22
CA ARG A 174 -14.50 -18.02 7.24
C ARG A 174 -14.16 -19.22 6.34
N PRO A 175 -13.71 -20.35 6.92
CA PRO A 175 -13.47 -21.54 6.13
C PRO A 175 -14.76 -21.97 5.45
N ALA A 176 -14.61 -22.63 4.31
CA ALA A 176 -15.74 -23.20 3.60
C ALA A 176 -16.52 -24.17 4.50
N ALA A 177 -17.75 -23.80 4.87
CA ALA A 177 -18.79 -24.77 5.22
C ALA A 177 -19.11 -25.66 4.01
#